data_AF-A0A8S3EZG6-F1
#
_entry.id   AF-A0A8S3EZG6-F1
#
_cell.length_a   1.000
_cell.length_b   1.000
_cell.length_c   1.000
_cell.angle_alpha   90.00
_cell.angle_beta   90.00
_cell.angle_gamma   90.00
#
_symmetry.space_group_name_H-M   'P 1'
#
loop_
_entity.id
_entity.type
_entity.pdbx_description
1 polymer ?
#
loop_
_entity_poly.entity_id
_entity_poly.type
_entity_poly.pdbx_seq_one_letter_code
_entity_poly.pdbx_strand_id
1 'polypeptide(L)'
;MDYSIDPNEIRLRKFEHLIHKYNINTDYAFRLRTLEGFEIVMIIDDSTSMRTPTIDQNQQNLSAFGQLPTRWDELKHVVSIVVDLAATLDPDGIDIFFLNRQPLLHVFDPAQLYETFSQLPDGPTPITRLLSYVLNLKRSHVNDRKLLILIATDGVPTDENGKNDLDGLEKVLRYERYPSIDRIFVTFIACTDDLES
;
A
#
# COMPACT_ATOMS: atom_id res chain seq x y z
N MET A 1 -32.93 11.92 -22.96
CA MET A 1 -32.82 11.72 -21.50
C MET A 1 -31.51 11.00 -21.29
N ASP A 2 -30.49 11.74 -20.87
CA ASP A 2 -29.18 11.18 -20.59
C ASP A 2 -29.28 10.55 -19.19
N TYR A 3 -29.42 9.23 -19.14
CA TYR A 3 -29.33 8.50 -17.87
C TYR A 3 -27.85 8.45 -17.49
N SER A 4 -27.37 9.48 -16.80
CA SER A 4 -26.06 9.42 -16.16
C SER A 4 -26.10 8.29 -15.13
N ILE A 5 -25.35 7.22 -15.38
CA ILE A 5 -25.21 6.11 -14.44
C ILE A 5 -24.66 6.66 -13.12
N ASP A 6 -25.26 6.27 -12.00
CA ASP A 6 -24.81 6.69 -10.66
C ASP A 6 -23.34 6.28 -10.46
N PRO A 7 -22.42 7.21 -10.12
CA PRO A 7 -21.03 6.90 -9.84
C PRO A 7 -20.85 5.76 -8.81
N ASN A 8 -21.76 5.62 -7.85
CA ASN A 8 -21.74 4.53 -6.89
C ASN A 8 -22.05 3.17 -7.54
N GLU A 9 -22.96 3.14 -8.51
CA GLU A 9 -23.28 1.92 -9.26
C GLU A 9 -22.09 1.46 -10.10
N ILE A 10 -21.36 2.41 -10.71
CA ILE A 10 -20.11 2.11 -11.44
C ILE A 10 -19.07 1.50 -10.50
N ARG A 11 -18.87 2.10 -9.31
CA ARG A 11 -17.92 1.60 -8.30
C ARG A 11 -18.28 0.20 -7.82
N LEU A 12 -19.55 -0.06 -7.52
CA LEU A 12 -20.01 -1.37 -7.07
C LEU A 12 -19.82 -2.45 -8.14
N ARG A 13 -20.09 -2.12 -9.42
CA ARG A 13 -19.81 -3.04 -10.54
C ARG A 13 -18.31 -3.30 -10.70
N LYS A 14 -17.46 -2.28 -10.54
CA LYS A 14 -16.00 -2.45 -10.54
C LYS A 14 -15.56 -3.35 -9.38
N PHE A 15 -16.10 -3.14 -8.18
CA PHE A 15 -15.81 -3.99 -7.01
C PHE A 15 -16.22 -5.45 -7.25
N GLU A 16 -17.44 -5.70 -7.72
CA GLU A 16 -17.92 -7.05 -8.07
C GLU A 16 -16.99 -7.74 -9.08
N HIS A 17 -16.59 -7.02 -10.14
CA HIS A 17 -15.64 -7.53 -11.12
C HIS A 17 -14.30 -7.93 -10.48
N LEU A 18 -13.76 -7.12 -9.56
CA LEU A 18 -12.51 -7.40 -8.88
C LEU A 18 -12.62 -8.59 -7.91
N ILE A 19 -13.73 -8.72 -7.20
CA ILE A 19 -14.01 -9.88 -6.33
C ILE A 19 -13.95 -11.17 -7.15
N HIS A 20 -14.57 -11.19 -8.33
CA HIS A 20 -14.49 -12.34 -9.23
C HIS A 20 -13.09 -12.54 -9.81
N LYS A 21 -12.42 -11.48 -10.28
CA LYS A 21 -11.07 -11.53 -10.86
C LYS A 21 -10.06 -12.15 -9.91
N TYR A 22 -10.11 -11.80 -8.63
CA TYR A 22 -9.18 -12.29 -7.61
C TYR A 22 -9.71 -13.52 -6.84
N ASN A 23 -10.83 -14.11 -7.25
CA ASN A 23 -11.48 -15.23 -6.57
C ASN A 23 -11.69 -14.99 -5.06
N ILE A 24 -12.01 -13.76 -4.69
CA ILE A 24 -12.28 -13.40 -3.29
C ILE A 24 -13.64 -14.00 -2.91
N ASN A 25 -13.67 -14.79 -1.84
CA ASN A 25 -14.93 -15.39 -1.40
C ASN A 25 -15.91 -14.31 -0.89
N THR A 26 -17.20 -14.65 -0.87
CA THR A 26 -18.24 -13.69 -0.52
C THR A 26 -18.13 -13.16 0.92
N ASP A 27 -17.65 -13.97 1.89
CA ASP A 27 -17.45 -13.51 3.28
C ASP A 27 -16.39 -12.41 3.36
N TYR A 28 -15.25 -12.62 2.69
CA TYR A 28 -14.19 -11.61 2.59
C TYR A 28 -14.66 -10.39 1.79
N ALA A 29 -15.47 -10.55 0.75
CA ALA A 29 -16.04 -9.44 0.02
C ALA A 29 -16.91 -8.54 0.94
N PHE A 30 -17.75 -9.13 1.80
CA PHE A 30 -18.51 -8.36 2.80
C PHE A 30 -17.60 -7.65 3.81
N ARG A 31 -16.51 -8.30 4.24
CA ARG A 31 -15.53 -7.66 5.14
C ARG A 31 -14.80 -6.50 4.46
N LEU A 32 -14.42 -6.63 3.18
CA LEU A 32 -13.80 -5.54 2.43
C LEU A 32 -14.72 -4.33 2.33
N ARG A 33 -16.03 -4.53 2.18
CA ARG A 33 -17.01 -3.43 2.18
C ARG A 33 -17.08 -2.68 3.51
N THR A 34 -16.62 -3.25 4.63
CA THR A 34 -16.53 -2.50 5.90
C THR A 34 -15.48 -1.39 5.86
N LEU A 35 -14.64 -1.36 4.83
CA LEU A 35 -13.71 -0.27 4.56
C LEU A 35 -14.38 0.92 3.85
N GLU A 36 -15.64 0.79 3.39
CA GLU A 36 -16.45 1.93 2.92
C GLU A 36 -16.62 2.92 4.09
N GLY A 37 -15.91 4.06 4.04
CA GLY A 37 -15.85 5.05 5.13
C GLY A 37 -14.49 5.15 5.82
N PHE A 38 -13.49 4.42 5.34
CA PHE A 38 -12.10 4.70 5.63
C PHE A 38 -11.52 5.64 4.58
N GLU A 39 -10.60 6.50 5.03
CA GLU A 39 -9.57 7.10 4.20
C GLU A 39 -8.40 6.12 4.15
N ILE A 40 -7.97 5.73 2.95
CA ILE A 40 -6.93 4.71 2.76
C ILE A 40 -5.63 5.38 2.31
N VAL A 41 -4.56 5.10 3.05
CA VAL A 41 -3.21 5.55 2.74
C VAL A 41 -2.28 4.35 2.60
N MET A 42 -1.43 4.36 1.59
CA MET A 42 -0.33 3.40 1.45
C MET A 42 1.01 4.10 1.69
N ILE A 43 1.90 3.44 2.42
CA ILE A 43 3.32 3.76 2.52
C ILE A 43 4.09 2.66 1.81
N ILE A 44 4.80 2.99 0.75
CA ILE A 44 5.47 2.07 -0.14
C ILE A 44 6.98 2.18 0.06
N ASP A 45 7.60 1.05 0.38
CA ASP A 45 9.04 0.91 0.43
C ASP A 45 9.64 0.95 -0.98
N ASP A 46 10.40 2.00 -1.24
CA ASP A 46 11.20 2.17 -2.45
C ASP A 46 12.68 2.34 -2.10
N SER A 47 13.14 1.64 -1.06
CA SER A 47 14.56 1.58 -0.66
C SER A 47 15.38 0.65 -1.54
N THR A 48 16.71 0.75 -1.44
CA THR A 48 17.63 -0.05 -2.26
C THR A 48 17.45 -1.57 -2.06
N SER A 49 16.99 -2.05 -0.90
CA SER A 49 16.76 -3.50 -0.65
C SER A 49 15.68 -4.09 -1.56
N MET A 50 14.73 -3.28 -2.01
CA MET A 50 13.67 -3.71 -2.92
C MET A 50 14.18 -4.13 -4.31
N ARG A 51 15.44 -3.84 -4.66
CA ARG A 51 16.10 -4.35 -5.88
C ARG A 51 16.54 -5.81 -5.76
N THR A 52 16.39 -6.44 -4.58
CA THR A 52 16.78 -7.83 -4.36
C THR A 52 15.94 -8.75 -5.24
N PRO A 53 16.58 -9.63 -6.06
CA PRO A 53 15.86 -10.64 -6.82
C PRO A 53 15.09 -11.59 -5.92
N THR A 54 13.89 -11.96 -6.32
CA THR A 54 13.07 -13.00 -5.69
C THR A 54 13.10 -14.26 -6.54
N ILE A 55 13.16 -15.40 -5.87
CA ILE A 55 13.07 -16.73 -6.51
C ILE A 55 11.85 -17.42 -5.90
N ASP A 56 10.67 -17.09 -6.40
CA ASP A 56 9.48 -17.86 -6.07
C ASP A 56 9.45 -19.12 -6.96
N GLN A 57 9.62 -20.28 -6.34
CA GLN A 57 9.57 -21.57 -7.04
C GLN A 57 8.21 -21.87 -7.69
N ASN A 58 7.15 -21.13 -7.31
CA ASN A 58 5.82 -21.25 -7.90
C ASN A 58 5.62 -20.36 -9.14
N GLN A 59 6.55 -19.45 -9.45
CA GLN A 59 6.47 -18.64 -10.66
C GLN A 59 6.78 -19.49 -11.89
N GLN A 60 5.72 -19.90 -12.59
CA GLN A 60 5.75 -20.77 -13.77
C GLN A 60 6.53 -20.19 -14.99
N ASN A 61 7.00 -18.94 -14.92
CA ASN A 61 7.68 -18.23 -16.01
C ASN A 61 9.14 -17.84 -15.70
N LEU A 62 9.78 -18.45 -14.68
CA LEU A 62 11.20 -18.25 -14.45
C LEU A 62 12.01 -18.97 -15.53
N SER A 63 12.55 -18.19 -16.48
CA SER A 63 13.59 -18.68 -17.37
C SER A 63 14.92 -18.70 -16.62
N ALA A 64 15.65 -19.81 -16.67
CA ALA A 64 17.02 -19.90 -16.13
C ALA A 64 18.00 -18.90 -16.78
N PHE A 65 17.60 -18.26 -17.88
CA PHE A 65 18.35 -17.26 -18.62
C PHE A 65 17.66 -15.89 -18.66
N GLY A 66 16.52 -15.74 -17.98
CA GLY A 66 15.76 -14.48 -17.88
C GLY A 66 16.18 -13.66 -16.68
N GLN A 67 15.82 -12.37 -16.67
CA GLN A 67 15.96 -11.53 -15.49
C GLN A 67 14.97 -12.02 -14.43
N LEU A 68 15.48 -12.32 -13.23
CA LEU A 68 14.63 -12.64 -12.08
C LEU A 68 13.83 -11.40 -11.67
N PRO A 69 12.54 -11.55 -11.32
CA PRO A 69 11.81 -10.45 -10.72
C PRO A 69 12.47 -10.04 -9.41
N THR A 70 12.29 -8.78 -9.05
CA THR A 70 12.76 -8.22 -7.78
C THR A 70 11.60 -8.06 -6.80
N ARG A 71 11.91 -7.85 -5.51
CA ARG A 71 10.90 -7.47 -4.50
C ARG A 71 10.09 -6.25 -4.92
N TRP A 72 10.73 -5.32 -5.65
CA TRP A 72 10.05 -4.18 -6.27
C TRP A 72 9.02 -4.59 -7.33
N ASP A 73 9.29 -5.61 -8.12
CA ASP A 73 8.34 -6.11 -9.13
C ASP A 73 7.10 -6.74 -8.49
N GLU A 74 7.31 -7.51 -7.42
CA GLU A 74 6.22 -8.08 -6.62
C GLU A 74 5.41 -6.99 -5.91
N LEU A 75 6.09 -6.03 -5.29
CA LEU A 75 5.45 -4.88 -4.65
C LEU A 75 4.59 -4.10 -5.65
N LYS A 76 5.10 -3.79 -6.85
CA LYS A 76 4.32 -3.11 -7.90
C LYS A 76 3.03 -3.86 -8.22
N HIS A 77 3.09 -5.19 -8.30
CA HIS A 77 1.93 -6.03 -8.54
C HIS A 77 0.92 -5.94 -7.38
N VAL A 78 1.38 -6.12 -6.14
CA VAL A 78 0.54 -6.05 -4.93
C VAL A 78 -0.11 -4.67 -4.80
N VAL A 79 0.66 -3.59 -4.94
CA VAL A 79 0.14 -2.21 -4.87
C VAL A 79 -0.92 -1.98 -5.95
N SER A 80 -0.70 -2.48 -7.18
CA SER A 80 -1.70 -2.35 -8.25
C SER A 80 -3.02 -3.04 -7.89
N ILE A 81 -2.98 -4.22 -7.27
CA ILE A 81 -4.18 -4.93 -6.79
C ILE A 81 -4.88 -4.12 -5.69
N VAL A 82 -4.10 -3.63 -4.71
CA VAL A 82 -4.64 -2.87 -3.58
C VAL A 82 -5.28 -1.58 -4.07
N VAL A 83 -4.66 -0.85 -5.00
CA VAL A 83 -5.22 0.36 -5.60
C VAL A 83 -6.55 0.07 -6.29
N ASP A 84 -6.60 -0.97 -7.13
CA ASP A 84 -7.80 -1.35 -7.84
C ASP A 84 -8.97 -1.62 -6.88
N LEU A 85 -8.71 -2.36 -5.79
CA LEU A 85 -9.72 -2.65 -4.77
C LEU A 85 -10.07 -1.42 -3.94
N ALA A 86 -9.08 -0.74 -3.38
CA ALA A 86 -9.28 0.37 -2.44
C ALA A 86 -9.96 1.57 -3.11
N ALA A 87 -9.65 1.88 -4.36
CA ALA A 87 -10.31 2.95 -5.12
C ALA A 87 -11.81 2.67 -5.39
N THR A 88 -12.27 1.42 -5.28
CA THR A 88 -13.71 1.13 -5.33
C THR A 88 -14.40 1.40 -3.99
N LEU A 89 -13.65 1.44 -2.89
CA LEU A 89 -14.15 1.56 -1.51
C LEU A 89 -14.03 3.00 -0.99
N ASP A 90 -12.97 3.72 -1.37
CA ASP A 90 -12.76 5.13 -1.05
C ASP A 90 -13.15 6.03 -2.25
N PRO A 91 -14.24 6.84 -2.15
CA PRO A 91 -14.68 7.70 -3.24
C PRO A 91 -13.67 8.80 -3.63
N ASP A 92 -12.73 9.14 -2.75
CA ASP A 92 -11.74 10.19 -3.01
C ASP A 92 -10.43 9.63 -3.57
N GLY A 93 -10.37 8.32 -3.82
CA GLY A 93 -9.15 7.61 -4.17
C GLY A 93 -8.27 7.39 -2.96
N ILE A 94 -7.09 6.81 -3.17
CA ILE A 94 -6.14 6.53 -2.10
C ILE A 94 -4.88 7.39 -2.23
N ASP A 95 -4.25 7.69 -1.11
CA ASP A 95 -2.97 8.39 -1.12
C ASP A 95 -1.82 7.41 -0.96
N ILE A 96 -0.77 7.59 -1.76
CA ILE A 96 0.39 6.70 -1.81
C ILE A 96 1.62 7.53 -1.53
N PHE A 97 2.22 7.30 -0.37
CA PHE A 97 3.49 7.86 0.03
C PHE A 97 4.60 6.86 -0.24
N PHE A 98 5.73 7.34 -0.75
CA PHE A 98 6.92 6.53 -0.93
C PHE A 98 7.97 6.97 0.10
N LEU A 99 8.87 6.06 0.50
CA LEU A 99 9.90 6.38 1.49
C LEU A 99 10.88 7.44 0.96
N ASN A 100 11.27 7.34 -0.31
CA ASN A 100 12.38 8.08 -0.91
C ASN A 100 11.98 9.00 -2.08
N ARG A 101 10.68 9.14 -2.38
CA ARG A 101 10.18 10.02 -3.46
C ARG A 101 8.86 10.72 -3.10
N GLN A 102 8.41 11.60 -3.99
CA GLN A 102 7.18 12.39 -3.79
C GLN A 102 5.93 11.49 -3.76
N PRO A 103 4.93 11.84 -2.93
CA PRO A 103 3.68 11.09 -2.86
C PRO A 103 2.82 11.30 -4.10
N LEU A 104 1.94 10.33 -4.36
CA LEU A 104 0.82 10.43 -5.29
C LEU A 104 -0.48 10.47 -4.49
N LEU A 105 -1.28 11.51 -4.68
CA LEU A 105 -2.53 11.70 -3.95
C LEU A 105 -3.73 11.40 -4.86
N HIS A 106 -4.85 10.99 -4.26
CA HIS A 106 -6.10 10.72 -4.97
C HIS A 106 -5.92 9.74 -6.15
N VAL A 107 -5.31 8.60 -5.88
CA VAL A 107 -5.08 7.53 -6.87
C VAL A 107 -6.34 6.67 -7.00
N PHE A 108 -6.87 6.57 -8.22
CA PHE A 108 -8.06 5.79 -8.56
C PHE A 108 -7.77 4.59 -9.48
N ASP A 109 -6.66 4.65 -10.19
CA ASP A 109 -6.27 3.69 -11.21
C ASP A 109 -4.78 3.33 -11.07
N PRO A 110 -4.42 2.03 -11.07
CA PRO A 110 -3.04 1.58 -11.05
C PRO A 110 -2.17 2.17 -12.18
N ALA A 111 -2.75 2.56 -13.32
CA ALA A 111 -2.03 3.20 -14.42
C ALA A 111 -1.38 4.53 -14.01
N GLN A 112 -1.92 5.21 -13.00
CA GLN A 112 -1.32 6.43 -12.43
C GLN A 112 0.04 6.16 -11.77
N LEU A 113 0.37 4.90 -11.48
CA LEU A 113 1.62 4.51 -10.83
C LEU A 113 2.74 4.21 -11.83
N TYR A 114 2.44 4.07 -13.13
CA TYR A 114 3.40 3.58 -14.12
C TYR A 114 4.65 4.45 -14.25
N GLU A 115 4.48 5.77 -14.26
CA GLU A 115 5.63 6.70 -14.31
C GLU A 115 6.50 6.55 -13.07
N THR A 116 5.90 6.60 -11.87
CA THR A 116 6.63 6.47 -10.61
C THR A 116 7.33 5.12 -10.48
N PHE A 117 6.67 4.04 -10.91
CA PHE A 117 7.21 2.68 -10.86
C PHE A 117 8.22 2.36 -11.96
N SER A 118 8.34 3.20 -13.00
CA SER A 118 9.42 3.09 -13.98
C SER A 118 10.79 3.45 -13.40
N GLN A 119 10.81 4.22 -12.31
CA GLN A 119 12.03 4.58 -11.60
C GLN A 119 12.38 3.51 -10.56
N LEU A 120 13.61 3.01 -10.62
CA LEU A 120 14.09 2.00 -9.67
C LEU A 120 14.09 2.54 -8.23
N PRO A 121 13.80 1.70 -7.23
CA PRO A 121 13.84 2.09 -5.83
C PRO A 121 15.28 2.38 -5.39
N ASP A 122 15.51 3.39 -4.57
CA ASP A 122 16.84 3.76 -4.09
C ASP A 122 16.75 4.55 -2.78
N GLY A 123 17.69 4.32 -1.87
CA GLY A 123 17.79 5.03 -0.61
C GLY A 123 17.49 4.17 0.63
N PRO A 124 17.43 4.80 1.81
CA PRO A 124 17.17 4.14 3.09
C PRO A 124 15.70 3.71 3.25
N THR A 125 15.35 3.16 4.42
CA THR A 125 14.00 2.71 4.79
C THR A 125 13.38 3.58 5.92
N PRO A 126 13.18 4.91 5.74
CA PRO A 126 12.74 5.85 6.77
C PRO A 126 11.25 5.77 7.14
N ILE A 127 10.75 4.56 7.44
CA ILE A 127 9.35 4.30 7.79
C ILE A 127 8.91 5.14 9.00
N THR A 128 9.73 5.25 10.05
CA THR A 128 9.41 6.00 11.26
C THR A 128 9.07 7.46 10.95
N ARG A 129 9.96 8.14 10.22
CA ARG A 129 9.79 9.55 9.85
C ARG A 129 8.54 9.74 9.02
N LEU A 130 8.36 8.93 7.98
CA LEU A 130 7.25 9.10 7.06
C LEU A 130 5.90 8.74 7.71
N LEU A 131 5.85 7.69 8.53
CA LEU A 131 4.63 7.35 9.27
C LEU A 131 4.23 8.47 10.22
N SER A 132 5.18 9.02 10.99
CA SER A 132 4.92 10.17 11.87
C SER A 132 4.39 11.37 11.07
N TYR A 133 5.00 11.66 9.91
CA TYR A 133 4.54 12.72 9.02
C TYR A 133 3.10 12.50 8.53
N VAL A 134 2.79 11.31 8.02
CA VAL A 134 1.45 10.95 7.52
C VAL A 134 0.41 11.03 8.64
N LEU A 135 0.73 10.51 9.84
CA LEU A 135 -0.15 10.58 11.00
C LEU A 135 -0.49 12.03 11.36
N ASN A 136 0.49 12.93 11.35
CA ASN A 136 0.27 14.35 11.64
C ASN A 136 -0.53 15.04 10.52
N LEU A 137 -0.22 14.76 9.26
CA LEU A 137 -0.91 15.32 8.10
C LEU A 137 -2.41 14.95 8.08
N LYS A 138 -2.72 13.69 8.39
CA LYS A 138 -4.09 13.17 8.33
C LYS A 138 -4.88 13.35 9.63
N ARG A 139 -4.23 13.75 10.72
CA ARG A 139 -4.85 13.82 12.06
C ARG A 139 -6.13 14.64 12.14
N SER A 140 -6.25 15.74 11.38
CA SER A 140 -7.47 16.56 11.39
C SER A 140 -8.67 15.87 10.74
N HIS A 141 -8.42 14.98 9.76
CA HIS A 141 -9.44 14.33 8.94
C HIS A 141 -9.99 13.04 9.57
N VAL A 142 -9.29 12.49 10.58
CA VAL A 142 -9.71 11.24 11.23
C VAL A 142 -11.06 11.34 11.94
N ASN A 143 -11.54 12.55 12.21
CA ASN A 143 -12.87 12.76 12.80
C ASN A 143 -13.98 12.52 11.78
N ASP A 144 -13.72 12.77 10.50
CA ASP A 144 -14.69 12.60 9.41
C ASP A 144 -14.74 11.13 8.95
N ARG A 145 -13.57 10.51 8.75
CA ARG A 145 -13.42 9.10 8.35
C ARG A 145 -12.34 8.39 9.16
N LYS A 146 -12.45 7.07 9.33
CA LYS A 146 -11.36 6.29 9.94
C LYS A 146 -10.17 6.26 8.99
N LEU A 147 -8.94 6.23 9.51
CA LEU A 147 -7.72 6.17 8.70
C LEU A 147 -7.18 4.74 8.70
N LEU A 148 -6.95 4.17 7.52
CA LEU A 148 -6.23 2.92 7.32
C LEU A 148 -4.92 3.18 6.60
N ILE A 149 -3.80 2.89 7.26
CA ILE A 149 -2.45 3.00 6.70
C ILE A 149 -1.92 1.59 6.42
N LEU A 150 -1.62 1.31 5.16
CA LEU A 150 -0.99 0.07 4.71
C LEU A 150 0.49 0.36 4.42
N ILE A 151 1.40 -0.26 5.17
CA ILE A 151 2.84 -0.11 4.98
C ILE A 151 3.36 -1.35 4.27
N ALA A 152 3.81 -1.21 3.03
CA ALA A 152 4.37 -2.31 2.25
C ALA A 152 5.89 -2.19 2.20
N THR A 153 6.60 -3.18 2.78
CA THR A 153 8.06 -3.15 2.98
C THR A 153 8.66 -4.55 3.01
N ASP A 154 9.95 -4.68 2.69
CA ASP A 154 10.71 -5.94 2.77
C ASP A 154 11.62 -6.04 3.99
N GLY A 155 11.66 -5.01 4.86
CA GLY A 155 12.78 -4.89 5.78
C GLY A 155 12.53 -4.09 7.06
N VAL A 156 13.64 -3.88 7.76
CA VAL A 156 13.69 -3.20 9.06
C VAL A 156 13.77 -1.69 8.81
N PRO A 157 13.02 -0.86 9.55
CA PRO A 157 13.12 0.59 9.44
C PRO A 157 14.55 1.07 9.71
N THR A 158 14.97 2.08 8.95
CA THR A 158 16.24 2.79 9.16
C THR A 158 16.03 4.29 9.34
N ASP A 159 16.97 4.96 10.00
CA ASP A 159 17.06 6.42 9.95
C ASP A 159 17.61 6.91 8.59
N GLU A 160 17.75 8.23 8.46
CA GLU A 160 18.29 8.89 7.25
C GLU A 160 19.75 8.50 6.94
N ASN A 161 20.46 7.92 7.90
CA ASN A 161 21.83 7.45 7.74
C ASN A 161 21.90 5.93 7.49
N GLY A 162 20.75 5.26 7.32
CA GLY A 162 20.67 3.81 7.11
C GLY A 162 20.89 2.97 8.38
N LYS A 163 20.84 3.58 9.58
CA LYS A 163 20.96 2.85 10.85
C LYS A 163 19.58 2.34 11.28
N ASN A 164 19.52 1.13 11.84
CA ASN A 164 18.29 0.53 12.38
C ASN A 164 17.54 1.50 13.34
N ASP A 165 16.25 1.69 13.09
CA ASP A 165 15.35 2.57 13.85
C ASP A 165 14.06 1.84 14.31
N LEU A 166 14.18 0.56 14.67
CA LEU A 166 13.05 -0.24 15.14
C LEU A 166 12.41 0.35 16.41
N ASP A 167 13.22 0.85 17.34
CA ASP A 167 12.76 1.52 18.56
C ASP A 167 11.97 2.80 18.25
N GLY A 168 12.36 3.54 17.20
CA GLY A 168 11.64 4.71 16.73
C GLY A 168 10.27 4.33 16.18
N LEU A 169 10.23 3.33 15.31
CA LEU A 169 8.97 2.84 14.74
C LEU A 169 8.02 2.34 15.84
N GLU A 170 8.52 1.59 16.83
CA GLU A 170 7.72 1.13 17.97
C GLU A 170 7.09 2.32 18.72
N LYS A 171 7.87 3.37 18.99
CA LYS A 171 7.36 4.58 19.67
C LYS A 171 6.25 5.25 18.86
N VAL A 172 6.41 5.42 17.55
CA VAL A 172 5.39 6.01 16.68
C VAL A 172 4.10 5.19 16.75
N LEU A 173 4.20 3.88 16.57
CA LEU A 173 3.05 2.96 16.58
C LEU A 173 2.30 2.96 17.92
N ARG A 174 3.03 3.07 19.03
CA ARG A 174 2.46 3.08 20.38
C ARG A 174 1.85 4.43 20.75
N TYR A 175 2.53 5.54 20.45
CA TYR A 175 2.21 6.82 21.08
C TYR A 175 1.62 7.86 20.13
N GLU A 176 2.00 7.87 18.85
CA GLU A 176 1.63 8.95 17.94
C GLU A 176 0.24 8.79 17.31
N ARG A 177 -0.43 7.67 17.57
CA ARG A 177 -1.84 7.48 17.20
C ARG A 177 -2.81 8.10 18.21
N TYR A 178 -2.35 8.47 19.41
CA TYR A 178 -3.20 9.12 20.41
C TYR A 178 -3.53 10.58 20.03
N PRO A 179 -4.74 11.07 20.39
CA PRO A 179 -5.80 10.37 21.12
C PRO A 179 -6.67 9.43 20.24
N SER A 180 -6.51 9.45 18.92
CA SER A 180 -7.38 8.79 17.92
C SER A 180 -7.03 7.33 17.61
N ILE A 181 -6.52 6.57 18.58
CA ILE A 181 -5.97 5.22 18.37
C ILE A 181 -7.03 4.21 17.88
N ASP A 182 -8.30 4.42 18.22
CA ASP A 182 -9.46 3.62 17.80
C ASP A 182 -9.95 3.97 16.38
N ARG A 183 -9.40 5.04 15.79
CA ARG A 183 -9.75 5.54 14.46
C ARG A 183 -8.60 5.45 13.47
N ILE A 184 -7.38 5.15 13.92
CA ILE A 184 -6.18 5.04 13.08
C ILE A 184 -5.64 3.61 13.15
N PHE A 185 -5.73 2.91 12.02
CA PHE A 185 -5.31 1.54 11.83
C PHE A 185 -4.05 1.51 10.98
N VAL A 186 -3.03 0.78 11.43
CA VAL A 186 -1.78 0.59 10.68
C VAL A 186 -1.59 -0.90 10.47
N THR A 187 -1.30 -1.32 9.25
CA THR A 187 -1.08 -2.72 8.87
C THR A 187 0.14 -2.82 7.97
N PHE A 188 0.92 -3.89 8.15
CA PHE A 188 2.11 -4.15 7.36
C PHE A 188 1.82 -5.22 6.30
N ILE A 189 2.35 -5.00 5.10
CA ILE A 189 2.37 -5.94 3.98
C ILE A 189 3.85 -6.29 3.76
N ALA A 190 4.25 -7.49 4.16
CA ALA A 190 5.62 -7.95 3.99
C ALA A 190 5.88 -8.38 2.54
N CYS A 191 7.00 -7.94 1.96
CA CYS A 191 7.44 -8.31 0.61
C CYS A 191 8.58 -9.36 0.64
N THR A 192 8.47 -10.34 1.54
CA THR A 192 9.53 -11.32 1.81
C THR A 192 9.05 -12.74 1.54
N ASP A 193 9.59 -13.35 0.49
CA ASP A 193 9.79 -14.80 0.40
C ASP A 193 11.31 -15.03 0.42
N ASP A 194 11.92 -14.90 1.61
CA ASP A 194 13.29 -15.38 1.76
C ASP A 194 13.26 -16.90 1.80
N LEU A 195 13.96 -17.53 0.85
CA LEU A 195 14.42 -18.91 1.00
C LEU A 195 15.22 -18.95 2.30
N GLU A 196 14.66 -19.55 3.36
CA GLU A 196 15.48 -20.02 4.47
C GLU A 196 16.58 -20.90 3.88
N SER A 197 17.79 -20.37 3.82
CA SER A 197 19.02 -21.06 3.40
C SER A 197 19.53 -21.97 4.50
#